data_AF-A0A1H3GC30-F1
#
_entry.id   AF-A0A1H3GC30-F1
#
_cell.length_a   1.000
_cell.length_b   1.000
_cell.length_c   1.000
_cell.angle_alpha   90.00
_cell.angle_beta   90.00
_cell.angle_gamma   90.00
#
_symmetry.space_group_name_H-M   'P 1'
#
loop_
_entity.id
_entity.type
_entity.pdbx_description
1 polymer ?
#
loop_
_entity_poly.entity_id
_entity_poly.type
_entity_poly.pdbx_seq_one_letter_code
_entity_poly.pdbx_strand_id
1 'polypeptide(L)'
;MSYIWHLIANIGYFLLFVNLVLFSIRLGTGGKANKIFTVYLLVILVIQLISGYLSSLRINNLFLSHFYFLGQFVFLSLFYKSLFTNSLQRKIINIGFVSCFAILGIQYSLDSSLLFKFNLFEIFLTSFILIIYSVFYFYNMLTAKKQFYYINIGIMLYLFGSTILFFVGNLTALMSAEMSKITWVANALLYVIYQLFISFEWYKTFSKKAVLTLE
;
A
#
# COMPACT_ATOMS: atom_id res chain seq x y z
N MET A 1 -7.25 15.46 -19.39
CA MET A 1 -6.88 14.81 -18.11
C MET A 1 -7.40 13.38 -17.93
N SER A 2 -8.64 13.04 -18.32
CA SER A 2 -9.16 11.66 -18.15
C SER A 2 -8.26 10.59 -18.79
N TYR A 3 -7.85 10.79 -20.05
CA TYR A 3 -6.93 9.87 -20.74
C TYR A 3 -5.58 9.70 -20.03
N ILE A 4 -4.99 10.81 -19.54
CA ILE A 4 -3.72 10.79 -18.81
C ILE A 4 -3.85 9.96 -17.53
N TRP A 5 -4.95 10.14 -16.79
CA TRP A 5 -5.22 9.35 -15.60
C TRP A 5 -5.31 7.85 -15.92
N HIS A 6 -6.09 7.47 -16.95
CA HIS A 6 -6.22 6.08 -17.37
C HIS A 6 -4.88 5.46 -17.78
N LEU A 7 -4.06 6.19 -18.54
CA LEU A 7 -2.73 5.75 -18.93
C LEU A 7 -1.84 5.47 -17.71
N ILE A 8 -1.76 6.41 -16.77
CA ILE A 8 -0.94 6.26 -15.56
C ILE A 8 -1.47 5.12 -14.67
N ALA A 9 -2.78 5.03 -14.49
CA ALA A 9 -3.41 3.96 -13.71
C ALA A 9 -3.10 2.57 -14.30
N ASN A 10 -3.21 2.42 -15.63
CA ASN A 10 -2.90 1.16 -16.32
C ASN A 10 -1.42 0.79 -16.21
N ILE A 11 -0.51 1.77 -16.28
CA ILE A 11 0.92 1.54 -15.99
C ILE A 11 1.10 1.03 -14.56
N GLY A 12 0.39 1.63 -13.58
CA GLY A 12 0.40 1.17 -12.20
C GLY A 12 -0.08 -0.28 -12.04
N TYR A 13 -1.17 -0.65 -12.70
CA TYR A 13 -1.70 -2.02 -12.69
C TYR A 13 -0.74 -3.02 -13.32
N PHE A 14 -0.13 -2.64 -14.45
CA PHE A 14 0.87 -3.46 -15.12
C PHE A 14 2.10 -3.68 -14.24
N LEU A 15 2.64 -2.62 -13.63
CA LEU A 15 3.79 -2.73 -12.72
C LEU A 15 3.46 -3.57 -11.49
N LEU A 16 2.26 -3.42 -10.92
CA LEU A 16 1.80 -4.27 -9.81
C LEU A 16 1.79 -5.75 -10.21
N PHE A 17 1.23 -6.07 -11.38
CA PHE A 17 1.22 -7.44 -11.90
C PHE A 17 2.64 -7.99 -12.10
N VAL A 18 3.52 -7.20 -12.72
CA VAL A 18 4.94 -7.58 -12.88
C VAL A 18 5.59 -7.83 -11.52
N ASN A 19 5.40 -6.93 -10.55
CA ASN A 19 5.94 -7.09 -9.20
C ASN A 19 5.41 -8.35 -8.51
N LEU A 20 4.11 -8.66 -8.66
CA LEU A 20 3.55 -9.90 -8.14
C LEU A 20 4.24 -11.13 -8.74
N VAL A 21 4.43 -11.18 -10.05
CA VAL A 21 5.14 -12.29 -10.73
C VAL A 21 6.57 -12.42 -10.21
N LEU A 22 7.31 -11.30 -10.17
CA LEU A 22 8.70 -11.27 -9.70
C LEU A 22 8.83 -11.79 -8.26
N PHE A 23 8.00 -11.30 -7.34
CA PHE A 23 7.99 -11.76 -5.94
C PHE A 23 7.54 -13.21 -5.79
N SER A 24 6.62 -13.67 -6.65
CA SER A 24 6.13 -15.06 -6.68
C SER A 24 7.20 -16.07 -7.04
N ILE A 25 8.10 -15.75 -7.98
CA ILE A 25 9.25 -16.61 -8.36
C ILE A 25 10.13 -16.94 -7.15
N ARG A 26 10.18 -16.06 -6.14
CA ARG A 26 10.99 -16.23 -4.93
C ARG A 26 10.17 -16.69 -3.71
N LEU A 27 8.96 -17.22 -3.87
CA LEU A 27 8.16 -17.71 -2.74
C LEU A 27 8.82 -18.86 -1.98
N GLY A 28 9.43 -19.82 -2.68
CA GLY A 28 10.07 -21.00 -2.05
C GLY A 28 11.38 -20.68 -1.34
N THR A 29 12.15 -19.71 -1.86
CA THR A 29 13.48 -19.34 -1.34
C THR A 29 13.47 -18.05 -0.50
N GLY A 30 12.36 -17.31 -0.52
CA GLY A 30 12.18 -16.07 0.22
C GLY A 30 11.82 -16.30 1.69
N GLY A 31 12.33 -15.42 2.55
CA GLY A 31 11.95 -15.39 3.96
C GLY A 31 10.48 -15.02 4.19
N LYS A 32 10.04 -15.08 5.45
CA LYS A 32 8.65 -14.79 5.85
C LYS A 32 8.14 -13.43 5.34
N ALA A 33 8.98 -12.40 5.37
CA ALA A 33 8.64 -11.07 4.85
C ALA A 33 8.29 -11.07 3.36
N ASN A 34 9.06 -11.81 2.53
CA ASN A 34 8.81 -11.93 1.10
C ASN A 34 7.45 -12.58 0.82
N LYS A 35 7.12 -13.65 1.55
CA LYS A 35 5.84 -14.36 1.42
C LYS A 35 4.67 -13.45 1.75
N ILE A 36 4.73 -12.75 2.88
CA ILE A 36 3.69 -11.79 3.30
C ILE A 36 3.54 -10.68 2.26
N PHE A 37 4.65 -10.11 1.78
CA PHE A 37 4.62 -9.04 0.79
C PHE A 37 4.08 -9.52 -0.58
N THR A 38 4.32 -10.77 -0.96
CA THR A 38 3.74 -11.34 -2.19
C THR A 38 2.22 -11.46 -2.08
N VAL A 39 1.71 -11.94 -0.94
CA VAL A 39 0.26 -12.00 -0.69
C VAL A 39 -0.36 -10.62 -0.67
N TYR A 40 0.33 -9.62 -0.09
CA TYR A 40 -0.08 -8.22 -0.17
C TYR A 40 -0.26 -7.77 -1.63
N LEU A 41 0.73 -7.96 -2.50
CA LEU A 41 0.64 -7.57 -3.91
C LEU A 41 -0.54 -8.26 -4.61
N LEU A 42 -0.77 -9.55 -4.32
CA LEU A 42 -1.89 -10.30 -4.88
C LEU A 42 -3.23 -9.70 -4.45
N VAL A 43 -3.41 -9.44 -3.16
CA VAL A 43 -4.66 -8.87 -2.62
C VAL A 43 -4.93 -7.50 -3.22
N ILE A 44 -3.92 -6.64 -3.31
CA ILE A 44 -4.06 -5.32 -3.93
C ILE A 44 -4.43 -5.45 -5.41
N LEU A 45 -3.81 -6.38 -6.14
CA LEU A 45 -4.12 -6.60 -7.56
C LEU A 45 -5.57 -7.05 -7.74
N VAL A 46 -6.02 -8.02 -6.95
CA VAL A 46 -7.40 -8.52 -7.00
C VAL A 46 -8.40 -7.39 -6.75
N ILE A 47 -8.18 -6.56 -5.71
CA ILE A 47 -9.06 -5.43 -5.40
C ILE A 47 -9.09 -4.42 -6.55
N GLN A 48 -7.94 -4.11 -7.14
CA GLN A 48 -7.85 -3.18 -8.28
C GLN A 48 -8.55 -3.72 -9.53
N LEU A 49 -8.38 -5.01 -9.85
CA LEU A 49 -9.05 -5.64 -10.99
C LEU A 49 -10.58 -5.67 -10.81
N ILE A 50 -11.07 -6.04 -9.62
CA ILE A 50 -12.50 -6.01 -9.32
C ILE A 50 -13.03 -4.58 -9.40
N SER A 51 -12.31 -3.60 -8.84
CA SER A 51 -12.68 -2.19 -8.88
C SER A 51 -12.75 -1.66 -10.31
N GLY A 52 -11.78 -2.01 -11.15
CA GLY A 52 -11.77 -1.67 -12.57
C GLY A 52 -12.91 -2.32 -13.35
N TYR A 53 -13.21 -3.59 -13.06
CA TYR A 53 -14.33 -4.32 -13.67
C TYR A 53 -15.69 -3.72 -13.29
N LEU A 54 -15.93 -3.42 -12.01
CA LEU A 54 -17.17 -2.74 -11.60
C LEU A 54 -17.30 -1.36 -12.24
N SER A 55 -16.20 -0.61 -12.34
CA SER A 55 -16.18 0.69 -12.99
C SER A 55 -16.55 0.61 -14.49
N SER A 56 -16.08 -0.41 -15.21
CA SER A 56 -16.43 -0.60 -16.62
C SER A 56 -17.92 -0.92 -16.82
N LEU A 57 -18.55 -1.55 -15.82
CA LEU A 57 -19.99 -1.79 -15.76
C LEU A 57 -20.79 -0.59 -15.22
N ARG A 58 -20.13 0.54 -14.89
CA ARG A 58 -20.73 1.72 -14.24
C ARG A 58 -21.35 1.41 -12.87
N ILE A 59 -20.89 0.36 -12.20
CA ILE A 59 -21.29 -0.01 -10.84
C ILE A 59 -20.40 0.73 -9.84
N ASN A 60 -21.00 1.31 -8.80
CA ASN A 60 -20.26 1.99 -7.74
C ASN A 60 -19.33 0.99 -7.04
N ASN A 61 -18.03 1.28 -7.05
CA ASN A 61 -16.97 0.46 -6.50
C ASN A 61 -16.34 1.08 -5.25
N LEU A 62 -16.91 2.15 -4.70
CA LEU A 62 -16.32 2.93 -3.61
C LEU A 62 -16.10 2.09 -2.35
N PHE A 63 -16.98 1.13 -2.08
CA PHE A 63 -16.85 0.20 -0.96
C PHE A 63 -15.55 -0.64 -1.03
N LEU A 64 -14.98 -0.88 -2.22
CA LEU A 64 -13.71 -1.59 -2.38
C LEU A 64 -12.52 -0.81 -1.83
N SER A 65 -12.66 0.50 -1.63
CA SER A 65 -11.63 1.30 -0.95
C SER A 65 -11.37 0.80 0.47
N HIS A 66 -12.40 0.37 1.21
CA HIS A 66 -12.21 -0.22 2.54
C HIS A 66 -11.35 -1.48 2.50
N PHE A 67 -11.64 -2.38 1.57
CA PHE A 67 -10.86 -3.59 1.38
C PHE A 67 -9.42 -3.27 0.98
N TYR A 68 -9.22 -2.24 0.15
CA TYR A 68 -7.90 -1.79 -0.25
C TYR A 68 -7.09 -1.30 0.96
N PHE A 69 -7.61 -0.34 1.73
CA PHE A 69 -6.87 0.29 2.84
C PHE A 69 -6.72 -0.65 4.03
N LEU A 70 -7.75 -1.41 4.39
CA LEU A 70 -7.65 -2.42 5.46
C LEU A 70 -6.76 -3.59 5.05
N GLY A 71 -6.86 -4.06 3.80
CA GLY A 71 -5.95 -5.09 3.27
C GLY A 71 -4.50 -4.62 3.32
N GLN A 72 -4.23 -3.41 2.83
CA GLN A 72 -2.92 -2.78 2.90
C GLN A 72 -2.42 -2.66 4.35
N PHE A 73 -3.27 -2.20 5.26
CA PHE A 73 -2.96 -2.11 6.69
C PHE A 73 -2.56 -3.46 7.29
N VAL A 74 -3.37 -4.49 7.06
CA VAL A 74 -3.17 -5.83 7.62
C VAL A 74 -1.84 -6.41 7.13
N PHE A 75 -1.64 -6.47 5.82
CA PHE A 75 -0.46 -7.14 5.29
C PHE A 75 0.82 -6.34 5.53
N LEU A 76 0.78 -5.00 5.46
CA LEU A 76 1.96 -4.20 5.76
C LEU A 76 2.30 -4.24 7.26
N SER A 77 1.32 -4.32 8.16
CA SER A 77 1.57 -4.55 9.59
C SER A 77 2.26 -5.91 9.83
N LEU A 78 1.78 -6.97 9.18
CA LEU A 78 2.41 -8.30 9.24
C LEU A 78 3.82 -8.29 8.62
N PHE A 79 4.01 -7.56 7.54
CA PHE A 79 5.30 -7.38 6.87
C PHE A 79 6.30 -6.73 7.83
N TYR A 80 5.99 -5.57 8.40
CA TYR A 80 6.86 -4.90 9.37
C TYR A 80 7.12 -5.76 10.62
N LYS A 81 6.11 -6.48 11.12
CA LYS A 81 6.26 -7.39 12.26
C LYS A 81 7.25 -8.52 11.96
N SER A 82 7.31 -8.98 10.72
CA SER A 82 8.26 -10.00 10.28
C SER A 82 9.69 -9.46 10.12
N LEU A 83 9.85 -8.15 9.91
CA LEU A 83 11.15 -7.48 9.76
C LEU A 83 11.77 -7.06 11.10
N PHE A 84 10.95 -6.69 12.07
CA PHE A 84 11.46 -6.27 13.38
C PHE A 84 11.91 -7.47 14.20
N THR A 85 13.08 -7.39 14.83
CA THR A 85 13.59 -8.39 15.79
C THR A 85 13.33 -7.96 17.23
N ASN A 86 13.30 -6.65 17.49
CA ASN A 86 13.05 -6.08 18.80
C ASN A 86 11.61 -6.36 19.29
N SER A 87 11.49 -6.87 20.52
CA SER A 87 10.21 -7.26 21.14
C SER A 87 9.28 -6.07 21.39
N LEU A 88 9.82 -4.90 21.75
CA LEU A 88 9.05 -3.67 21.97
C LEU A 88 8.43 -3.18 20.66
N GLN A 89 9.18 -3.14 19.56
CA GLN A 89 8.62 -2.74 18.26
C GLN A 89 7.56 -3.72 17.75
N ARG A 90 7.75 -5.02 17.96
CA ARG A 90 6.70 -6.03 17.67
C ARG A 90 5.45 -5.81 18.52
N LYS A 91 5.61 -5.44 19.79
CA LYS A 91 4.50 -5.11 20.69
C LYS A 91 3.76 -3.86 20.22
N ILE A 92 4.49 -2.82 19.78
CA ILE A 92 3.88 -1.61 19.19
C ILE A 92 3.06 -1.96 17.95
N ILE A 93 3.55 -2.85 17.07
CA ILE A 93 2.76 -3.31 15.93
C ILE A 93 1.47 -3.99 16.39
N ASN A 94 1.54 -4.90 17.36
CA ASN A 94 0.34 -5.58 17.85
C ASN A 94 -0.67 -4.59 18.47
N ILE A 95 -0.19 -3.63 19.26
CA ILE A 95 -1.05 -2.61 19.87
C ILE A 95 -1.69 -1.76 18.79
N GLY A 96 -0.92 -1.25 17.82
CA GLY A 96 -1.45 -0.44 16.72
C GLY A 96 -2.43 -1.20 15.83
N PHE A 97 -2.18 -2.50 15.60
CA PHE A 97 -3.10 -3.38 14.87
C PHE A 97 -4.44 -3.51 15.61
N VAL A 98 -4.41 -3.87 16.90
CA VAL A 98 -5.62 -4.05 17.70
C VAL A 98 -6.36 -2.73 17.89
N SER A 99 -5.65 -1.64 18.18
CA SER A 99 -6.27 -0.33 18.39
C SER A 99 -6.91 0.22 17.11
N CYS A 100 -6.27 0.04 15.94
CA CYS A 100 -6.84 0.45 14.66
C CYS A 100 -8.20 -0.24 14.41
N PHE A 101 -8.25 -1.57 14.52
CA PHE A 101 -9.50 -2.32 14.35
C PHE A 101 -10.55 -1.99 15.41
N ALA A 102 -10.14 -1.76 16.67
CA ALA A 102 -11.07 -1.35 17.72
C ALA A 102 -11.69 0.03 17.41
N ILE A 103 -10.87 1.02 17.02
CA ILE A 103 -11.32 2.37 16.69
C ILE A 103 -12.26 2.34 15.48
N LEU A 104 -11.89 1.64 14.40
CA LEU A 104 -12.74 1.53 13.21
C LEU A 104 -14.00 0.72 13.49
N GLY A 105 -13.92 -0.35 14.28
CA GLY A 105 -15.08 -1.13 14.71
C GLY A 105 -16.08 -0.27 15.48
N ILE A 106 -15.61 0.57 16.41
CA ILE A 106 -16.47 1.55 17.10
C ILE A 106 -17.05 2.55 16.10
N GLN A 107 -16.24 3.11 15.20
CA GLN A 107 -16.69 4.09 14.21
C GLN A 107 -17.83 3.53 13.33
N TYR A 108 -17.65 2.32 12.79
CA TYR A 108 -18.66 1.67 11.93
C TYR A 108 -19.89 1.18 12.70
N SER A 109 -19.75 0.91 14.00
CA SER A 109 -20.90 0.59 14.85
C SER A 109 -21.75 1.83 15.15
N LEU A 110 -21.13 3.01 15.23
CA LEU A 110 -21.82 4.28 15.45
C LEU A 110 -22.46 4.81 14.17
N ASP A 111 -21.81 4.65 13.02
CA ASP A 111 -22.35 5.03 11.70
C ASP A 111 -22.00 3.98 10.63
N SER A 112 -22.93 3.05 10.39
CA SER A 112 -22.78 2.01 9.38
C SER A 112 -22.82 2.55 7.95
N SER A 113 -23.31 3.78 7.73
CA SER A 113 -23.33 4.40 6.40
C SER A 113 -21.92 4.66 5.85
N LEU A 114 -20.93 4.73 6.75
CA LEU A 114 -19.52 4.92 6.39
C LEU A 114 -18.94 3.75 5.57
N LEU A 115 -19.52 2.54 5.65
CA LEU A 115 -19.09 1.37 4.86
C LEU A 115 -19.38 1.51 3.35
N PHE A 116 -20.22 2.49 2.98
CA PHE A 116 -20.60 2.76 1.59
C PHE A 116 -20.01 4.08 1.09
N LYS A 117 -19.15 4.73 1.87
CA LYS A 117 -18.56 6.04 1.59
C LYS A 117 -17.04 5.97 1.59
N PHE A 118 -16.41 6.96 0.98
CA PHE A 118 -14.96 7.11 1.08
C PHE A 118 -14.57 7.60 2.47
N ASN A 119 -14.25 6.69 3.38
CA ASN A 119 -13.96 7.01 4.78
C ASN A 119 -12.54 7.57 4.94
N LEU A 120 -12.39 8.89 4.86
CA LEU A 120 -11.10 9.57 5.02
C LEU A 120 -10.42 9.30 6.37
N PHE A 121 -11.21 9.11 7.43
CA PHE A 121 -10.65 8.83 8.75
C PHE A 121 -10.01 7.44 8.80
N GLU A 122 -10.65 6.43 8.18
CA GLU A 122 -10.04 5.11 8.01
C GLU A 122 -8.71 5.20 7.27
N ILE A 123 -8.72 5.88 6.11
CA ILE A 123 -7.53 6.05 5.27
C ILE A 123 -6.38 6.69 6.05
N PHE A 124 -6.68 7.77 6.77
CA PHE A 124 -5.72 8.45 7.62
C PHE A 124 -5.18 7.54 8.72
N LEU A 125 -6.07 6.90 9.49
CA LEU A 125 -5.68 6.07 10.63
C LEU A 125 -4.79 4.91 10.20
N THR A 126 -5.19 4.17 9.16
CA THR A 126 -4.40 3.04 8.64
C THR A 126 -3.05 3.50 8.11
N SER A 127 -3.02 4.61 7.37
CA SER A 127 -1.79 5.12 6.76
C SER A 127 -0.83 5.68 7.79
N PHE A 128 -1.34 6.43 8.76
CA PHE A 128 -0.55 7.05 9.82
C PHE A 128 0.18 6.01 10.66
N ILE A 129 -0.50 4.94 11.06
CA ILE A 129 0.12 3.83 11.82
C ILE A 129 1.22 3.16 10.99
N LEU A 130 0.97 2.87 9.71
CA LEU A 130 1.98 2.28 8.82
C LEU A 130 3.18 3.21 8.59
N ILE A 131 2.96 4.53 8.52
CA ILE A 131 4.05 5.51 8.42
C ILE A 131 4.95 5.44 9.67
N ILE A 132 4.36 5.33 10.87
CA ILE A 132 5.14 5.14 12.11
C ILE A 132 6.00 3.86 12.02
N TYR A 133 5.43 2.76 11.52
CA TYR A 133 6.19 1.52 11.32
C TYR A 133 7.33 1.69 10.32
N SER A 134 7.08 2.39 9.21
CA SER A 134 8.09 2.71 8.21
C SER A 134 9.25 3.53 8.79
N VAL A 135 8.96 4.51 9.66
CA VAL A 135 9.97 5.33 10.34
C VAL A 135 10.79 4.48 11.31
N PHE A 136 10.18 3.61 12.10
CA PHE A 136 10.93 2.67 12.94
C PHE A 136 11.81 1.74 12.13
N TYR A 137 11.35 1.32 10.95
CA TYR A 137 12.19 0.50 10.09
C TYR A 137 13.41 1.27 9.58
N PHE A 138 13.25 2.54 9.15
CA PHE A 138 14.39 3.37 8.79
C PHE A 138 15.40 3.52 9.92
N TYR A 139 14.91 3.75 11.15
CA TYR A 139 15.77 3.84 12.33
C TYR A 139 16.58 2.55 12.54
N ASN A 140 15.95 1.38 12.46
CA ASN A 140 16.65 0.10 12.59
C ASN A 140 17.71 -0.12 11.50
N MET A 141 17.48 0.40 10.30
CA MET A 141 18.40 0.25 9.16
C MET A 141 19.65 1.14 9.25
N LEU A 142 19.72 2.04 10.24
CA LEU A 142 20.94 2.79 10.53
C LEU A 142 22.03 1.87 11.09
N THR A 143 21.65 0.79 11.78
CA THR A 143 22.58 -0.14 12.46
C THR A 143 22.52 -1.56 11.92
N ALA A 144 21.49 -1.92 11.14
CA ALA A 144 21.29 -3.25 10.60
C ALA A 144 21.42 -3.34 9.07
N LYS A 145 21.49 -4.58 8.55
CA LYS A 145 21.53 -4.85 7.10
C LYS A 145 20.29 -4.29 6.40
N LYS A 146 20.51 -3.61 5.28
CA LYS A 146 19.45 -3.02 4.45
C LYS A 146 18.67 -4.08 3.66
N GLN A 147 17.68 -4.72 4.27
CA GLN A 147 16.71 -5.57 3.58
C GLN A 147 15.45 -4.76 3.24
N PHE A 148 14.77 -4.97 2.12
CA PHE A 148 13.51 -4.28 1.80
C PHE A 148 13.55 -2.74 1.91
N TYR A 149 14.73 -2.15 1.68
CA TYR A 149 14.97 -0.72 1.87
C TYR A 149 14.17 0.15 0.91
N TYR A 150 14.19 -0.21 -0.37
CA TYR A 150 13.47 0.54 -1.40
C TYR A 150 11.97 0.33 -1.29
N ILE A 151 11.52 -0.86 -0.88
CA ILE A 151 10.11 -1.08 -0.50
C ILE A 151 9.69 -0.11 0.61
N ASN A 152 10.51 0.06 1.66
CA ASN A 152 10.18 0.98 2.76
C ASN A 152 10.10 2.44 2.31
N ILE A 153 11.00 2.89 1.43
CA ILE A 153 10.93 4.22 0.81
C ILE A 153 9.62 4.38 0.04
N GLY A 154 9.29 3.40 -0.81
CA GLY A 154 8.07 3.40 -1.59
C GLY A 154 6.82 3.46 -0.71
N ILE A 155 6.75 2.64 0.34
CA ILE A 155 5.63 2.63 1.31
C ILE A 155 5.48 4.01 1.97
N MET A 156 6.57 4.58 2.49
CA MET A 156 6.52 5.87 3.18
C MET A 156 6.05 6.99 2.24
N LEU A 157 6.67 7.08 1.05
CA LEU A 157 6.35 8.13 0.07
C LEU A 157 4.91 8.03 -0.40
N TYR A 158 4.46 6.81 -0.74
CA TYR A 158 3.10 6.57 -1.20
C TYR A 158 2.07 6.87 -0.13
N LEU A 159 2.24 6.33 1.08
CA LEU A 159 1.28 6.52 2.16
C LEU A 159 1.16 7.98 2.57
N PHE A 160 2.29 8.65 2.77
CA PHE A 160 2.31 10.05 3.17
C PHE A 160 1.70 10.93 2.07
N GLY A 161 2.19 10.80 0.84
CA GLY A 161 1.71 11.60 -0.29
C GLY A 161 0.24 11.36 -0.62
N SER A 162 -0.19 10.09 -0.68
CA SER A 162 -1.58 9.76 -1.03
C SER A 162 -2.55 10.19 0.05
N THR A 163 -2.19 10.07 1.34
CA THR A 163 -3.05 10.54 2.43
C THR A 163 -3.31 12.05 2.33
N ILE A 164 -2.26 12.85 2.08
CA ILE A 164 -2.40 14.30 1.84
C ILE A 164 -3.30 14.55 0.62
N LEU A 165 -3.07 13.84 -0.48
CA LEU A 165 -3.88 13.99 -1.69
C LEU A 165 -5.35 13.59 -1.48
N PHE A 166 -5.66 12.62 -0.61
CA PHE A 166 -7.04 12.27 -0.31
C PHE A 166 -7.75 13.36 0.51
N PHE A 167 -7.06 13.99 1.47
CA PHE A 167 -7.60 15.16 2.17
C PHE A 167 -7.84 16.33 1.22
N VAL A 168 -6.83 16.68 0.40
CA VAL A 168 -6.94 17.75 -0.60
C VAL A 168 -8.00 17.41 -1.64
N GLY A 169 -8.08 16.16 -2.07
CA GLY A 169 -9.06 15.66 -3.04
C GLY A 169 -10.50 15.80 -2.55
N ASN A 170 -10.73 15.51 -1.27
CA ASN A 170 -12.04 15.68 -0.65
C ASN A 170 -12.45 17.16 -0.54
N LEU A 171 -11.51 18.06 -0.19
CA LEU A 171 -11.77 19.50 -0.14
C LEU A 171 -12.04 20.07 -1.54
N THR A 172 -11.19 19.73 -2.50
CA THR A 172 -11.28 20.22 -3.88
C THR A 172 -12.51 19.69 -4.61
N ALA A 173 -13.02 18.50 -4.26
CA ALA A 173 -14.29 17.99 -4.78
C ALA A 173 -15.49 18.88 -4.43
N LEU A 174 -15.44 19.63 -3.32
CA LEU A 174 -16.46 20.61 -2.95
C LEU A 174 -16.32 21.93 -3.73
N MET A 175 -15.16 22.21 -4.31
CA MET A 175 -14.85 23.47 -4.99
C MET A 175 -15.02 23.35 -6.51
N SER A 176 -14.38 22.36 -7.15
CA SER A 176 -14.49 22.14 -8.59
C SER A 176 -14.06 20.72 -9.01
N ALA A 177 -14.73 20.20 -10.05
CA ALA A 177 -14.41 18.89 -10.62
C ALA A 177 -13.01 18.84 -11.26
N GLU A 178 -12.46 19.97 -11.71
CA GLU A 178 -11.15 20.05 -12.33
C GLU A 178 -10.01 19.92 -11.31
N MET A 179 -10.11 20.61 -10.17
CA MET A 179 -9.12 20.47 -9.09
C MET A 179 -9.11 19.06 -8.51
N SER A 180 -10.28 18.42 -8.37
CA SER A 180 -10.36 17.04 -7.94
C SER A 180 -9.62 16.10 -8.91
N LYS A 181 -9.74 16.29 -10.24
CA LYS A 181 -9.01 15.46 -11.23
C LYS A 181 -7.50 15.54 -11.07
N ILE A 182 -6.94 16.71 -10.73
CA ILE A 182 -5.50 16.87 -10.48
C ILE A 182 -5.06 15.97 -9.32
N THR A 183 -5.80 15.93 -8.22
CA THR A 183 -5.47 15.05 -7.08
C THR A 183 -5.48 13.58 -7.45
N TRP A 184 -6.43 13.14 -8.28
CA TRP A 184 -6.49 11.76 -8.76
C TRP A 184 -5.31 11.39 -9.68
N VAL A 185 -4.90 12.29 -10.57
CA VAL A 185 -3.72 12.10 -11.44
C VAL A 185 -2.45 12.05 -10.61
N ALA A 186 -2.28 12.97 -9.65
CA ALA A 186 -1.13 12.98 -8.75
C ALA A 186 -1.05 11.68 -7.91
N ASN A 187 -2.19 11.19 -7.42
CA ASN A 187 -2.25 9.94 -6.66
C ASN A 187 -1.88 8.72 -7.52
N ALA A 188 -2.37 8.67 -8.76
CA ALA A 188 -1.99 7.62 -9.71
C ALA A 188 -0.48 7.64 -10.01
N LEU A 189 0.11 8.83 -10.14
CA LEU A 189 1.56 8.99 -10.33
C LEU A 189 2.36 8.51 -9.11
N LEU A 190 1.94 8.87 -7.89
CA LEU A 190 2.55 8.35 -6.66
C LEU A 190 2.50 6.83 -6.59
N TYR A 191 1.39 6.24 -7.03
CA TYR A 191 1.26 4.78 -7.08
C TYR A 191 2.23 4.13 -8.08
N VAL A 192 2.44 4.74 -9.26
CA VAL A 192 3.45 4.27 -10.21
C VAL A 192 4.86 4.35 -9.59
N ILE A 193 5.20 5.48 -8.95
CA ILE A 193 6.48 5.65 -8.26
C ILE A 193 6.67 4.58 -7.18
N TYR A 194 5.62 4.29 -6.41
CA TYR A 194 5.61 3.21 -5.42
C TYR A 194 5.93 1.85 -6.03
N GLN A 195 5.27 1.51 -7.14
CA GLN A 195 5.53 0.24 -7.84
C GLN A 195 6.95 0.17 -8.39
N LEU A 196 7.52 1.27 -8.87
CA LEU A 196 8.93 1.31 -9.31
C LEU A 196 9.91 1.05 -8.16
N PHE A 197 9.65 1.56 -6.97
CA PHE A 197 10.45 1.23 -5.77
C PHE A 197 10.39 -0.26 -5.42
N ILE A 198 9.22 -0.89 -5.56
CA ILE A 198 9.04 -2.34 -5.36
C ILE A 198 9.86 -3.12 -6.40
N SER A 199 9.76 -2.75 -7.68
CA SER A 199 10.52 -3.40 -8.76
C SER A 199 12.02 -3.28 -8.53
N PHE A 200 12.47 -2.10 -8.11
CA PHE A 200 13.87 -1.83 -7.84
C PHE A 200 14.41 -2.62 -6.63
N GLU A 201 13.61 -2.76 -5.58
CA GLU A 201 13.94 -3.63 -4.44
C GLU A 201 14.17 -5.08 -4.91
N TRP A 202 13.25 -5.61 -5.72
CA TRP A 202 13.40 -6.97 -6.23
C TRP A 202 14.67 -7.13 -7.06
N TYR A 203 14.93 -6.19 -7.97
CA TYR A 203 16.15 -6.19 -8.79
C TYR A 203 17.41 -6.18 -7.92
N LYS A 204 17.49 -5.29 -6.91
CA LYS A 204 18.67 -5.20 -6.04
C LYS A 204 18.86 -6.42 -5.15
N THR A 205 17.78 -6.98 -4.62
CA THR A 205 17.84 -8.07 -3.64
C THR A 205 18.01 -9.44 -4.30
N PHE A 206 17.44 -9.67 -5.48
CA PHE A 206 17.36 -11.01 -6.08
C PHE A 206 18.08 -11.16 -7.43
N SER A 207 18.31 -10.09 -8.21
CA SER A 207 19.07 -10.21 -9.47
C SER A 207 20.54 -10.55 -9.23
N LYS A 208 21.17 -9.92 -8.23
CA LYS A 208 22.59 -10.17 -7.90
C LYS A 208 22.86 -11.52 -7.24
N LYS A 209 21.88 -12.12 -6.57
CA LYS A 209 22.05 -13.45 -5.94
C LYS A 209 21.92 -14.61 -6.92
N ALA A 210 21.22 -14.43 -8.04
CA ALA A 210 21.05 -15.48 -9.05
C ALA A 210 22.35 -15.81 -9.79
N VAL A 211 23.19 -14.79 -10.03
CA VAL A 211 24.48 -14.93 -10.74
C VAL A 211 25.49 -15.74 -9.91
N LEU A 212 25.51 -15.56 -8.58
CA LEU A 212 26.46 -16.24 -7.68
C LEU A 212 26.09 -17.70 -7.35
N THR A 213 25.00 -18.22 -7.90
CA THR A 213 24.55 -19.61 -7.67
C THR A 213 24.65 -20.48 -8.92
N LEU A 214 25.22 -19.95 -10.01
CA LEU A 214 25.41 -20.65 -11.29
C LEU A 214 26.90 -20.82 -11.67
N GLU A 215 27.81 -20.52 -10.74
CA GLU A 215 29.25 -20.84 -10.80
C GLU A 215 29.56 -21.93 -9.77
#